data_AF-A0A7J3ABD6-F1
#
_entry.id   AF-A0A7J3ABD6-F1
#
_cell.length_a   1.000
_cell.length_b   1.000
_cell.length_c   1.000
_cell.angle_alpha   90.00
_cell.angle_beta   90.00
_cell.angle_gamma   90.00
#
_symmetry.space_group_name_H-M   'P 1'
#
loop_
_entity.id
_entity.type
_entity.pdbx_description
1 polymer ?
#
loop_
_entity_poly.entity_id
_entity_poly.type
_entity_poly.pdbx_seq_one_letter_code
_entity_poly.pdbx_strand_id
1 'polypeptide(L)'
;MFKCQSKKLRLKPQRYICVVQIRSLNGGLNVSVAQRKFFAEVAALADKAVSIVTTTGKTFTGTLIGINPDNLSLCIAEAKDETGQVYHRVFLSGNVVAHISSTEKPFDLKALAARLEKVFPTMVKLYEDKGFIWVMDKIKLTEKGVVEGSGPAAERVQRVYEQFLSEIKAK
;
A
#
# COMPACT_ATOMS: atom_id res chain seq x y z
N MET A 1 23.67 26.92 -23.37
CA MET A 1 23.90 26.66 -24.81
C MET A 1 24.37 25.21 -24.95
N PHE A 2 23.45 24.27 -25.20
CA PHE A 2 23.76 22.83 -25.22
C PHE A 2 23.94 22.35 -26.67
N LYS A 3 25.09 21.74 -26.97
CA LYS A 3 25.43 21.19 -28.28
C LYS A 3 24.92 19.76 -28.38
N CYS A 4 23.93 19.52 -29.23
CA CYS A 4 23.41 18.18 -29.55
C CYS A 4 24.21 17.61 -30.73
N GLN A 5 24.95 16.52 -30.51
CA GLN A 5 25.67 15.78 -31.56
C GLN A 5 24.83 14.55 -31.93
N SER A 6 24.07 14.65 -33.01
CA SER A 6 23.29 13.54 -33.58
C SER A 6 24.20 12.61 -34.38
N LYS A 7 24.56 11.45 -33.81
CA LYS A 7 25.05 10.32 -34.61
C LYS A 7 23.87 9.50 -35.11
N LYS A 8 23.74 9.43 -36.43
CA LYS A 8 22.67 8.76 -37.18
C LYS A 8 23.03 7.28 -37.32
N LEU A 9 22.42 6.40 -36.51
CA LEU A 9 22.45 4.96 -36.74
C LEU A 9 21.08 4.52 -37.26
N ARG A 10 21.04 4.08 -38.53
CA ARG A 10 19.92 3.32 -39.09
C ARG A 10 20.11 1.86 -38.70
N LEU A 11 19.09 1.23 -38.08
CA LEU A 11 18.45 -0.01 -38.55
C LEU A 11 17.58 -0.68 -37.46
N LYS A 12 16.34 -0.99 -37.89
CA LYS A 12 15.30 -1.93 -37.40
C LYS A 12 14.34 -1.53 -36.26
N PRO A 13 13.04 -1.89 -36.38
CA PRO A 13 11.97 -1.44 -35.50
C PRO A 13 11.59 -2.53 -34.49
N GLN A 14 11.91 -2.36 -33.22
CA GLN A 14 11.18 -3.02 -32.14
C GLN A 14 11.57 -2.42 -30.79
N ARG A 15 10.55 -1.88 -30.11
CA ARG A 15 10.49 -1.61 -28.67
C ARG A 15 11.64 -0.74 -28.14
N TYR A 16 11.42 0.57 -28.17
CA TYR A 16 12.16 1.51 -27.34
C TYR A 16 11.83 1.26 -25.87
N ILE A 17 12.57 0.35 -25.23
CA ILE A 17 12.72 0.39 -23.78
C ILE A 17 13.75 1.49 -23.54
N CYS A 18 13.28 2.68 -23.19
CA CYS A 18 14.13 3.75 -22.72
C CYS A 18 14.62 3.35 -21.33
N VAL A 19 15.71 2.60 -21.27
CA VAL A 19 16.44 2.35 -20.02
C VAL A 19 17.17 3.66 -19.70
N VAL A 20 16.47 4.58 -19.04
CA VAL A 20 17.11 5.73 -18.40
C VAL A 20 17.89 5.17 -17.22
N GLN A 21 19.14 4.78 -17.48
CA GLN A 21 20.05 4.35 -16.43
C GLN A 21 20.53 5.58 -15.67
N ILE A 22 19.78 5.96 -14.63
CA ILE A 22 20.17 7.02 -13.71
C ILE A 22 21.38 6.48 -12.93
N ARG A 23 22.57 6.98 -13.27
CA ARG A 23 23.76 6.84 -12.42
C ARG A 23 23.47 7.58 -11.11
N SER A 24 23.28 6.83 -10.02
CA SER A 24 23.30 7.40 -8.68
C SER A 24 24.75 7.79 -8.34
N LEU A 25 24.99 9.10 -8.29
CA LEU A 25 26.22 9.71 -7.78
C LEU A 25 25.98 10.13 -6.32
N ASN A 26 26.72 9.48 -5.42
CA ASN A 26 27.31 10.00 -4.18
C ASN A 26 26.45 10.66 -3.09
N GLY A 27 26.83 10.36 -1.84
CA GLY A 27 26.87 11.36 -0.77
C GLY A 27 26.13 10.92 0.48
N GLY A 28 26.86 10.67 1.56
CA GLY A 28 26.27 10.50 2.89
C GLY A 28 25.59 11.80 3.31
N LEU A 29 24.26 11.85 3.18
CA LEU A 29 23.46 12.96 3.68
C LEU A 29 23.29 12.84 5.20
N ASN A 30 23.56 13.92 5.93
CA ASN A 30 23.03 14.15 7.28
C ASN A 30 21.51 14.36 7.19
N VAL A 31 20.75 13.27 7.08
CA VAL A 31 19.28 13.32 7.00
C VAL A 31 18.72 13.48 8.41
N SER A 32 17.88 14.50 8.62
CA SER A 32 17.18 14.73 9.89
C SER A 32 16.33 13.50 10.28
N VAL A 33 16.06 13.33 11.58
CA VAL A 33 15.20 12.22 12.05
C VAL A 33 13.82 12.26 11.38
N ALA A 34 13.26 13.45 11.17
CA ALA A 34 11.96 13.63 10.52
C ALA A 34 11.98 13.17 9.05
N GLN A 35 13.03 13.53 8.32
CA GLN A 35 13.16 13.20 6.89
C GLN A 35 13.44 11.71 6.68
N ARG A 36 14.16 11.05 7.62
CA ARG A 36 14.29 9.59 7.63
C ARG A 36 12.95 8.88 7.83
N LYS A 37 12.12 9.37 8.76
CA LYS A 37 10.77 8.82 8.98
C LYS A 37 9.90 8.99 7.74
N PHE A 38 9.95 10.16 7.11
CA PHE A 38 9.23 10.40 5.87
C PHE A 38 9.63 9.41 4.76
N PHE A 39 10.92 9.22 4.53
CA PHE A 39 11.38 8.25 3.53
C PHE A 39 11.00 6.80 3.88
N ALA A 40 10.97 6.45 5.16
CA ALA A 40 10.50 5.14 5.60
C ALA A 40 9.02 4.91 5.26
N GLU A 41 8.15 5.89 5.53
CA GLU A 41 6.72 5.82 5.19
C GLU A 41 6.50 5.77 3.67
N VAL A 42 7.19 6.62 2.93
CA VAL A 42 7.14 6.66 1.46
C VAL A 42 7.61 5.34 0.85
N ALA A 43 8.68 4.74 1.39
CA ALA A 43 9.14 3.43 0.97
C ALA A 43 8.15 2.31 1.33
N ALA A 44 7.46 2.41 2.47
CA ALA A 44 6.44 1.44 2.89
C ALA A 44 5.19 1.46 1.99
N LEU A 45 4.97 2.52 1.21
CA LEU A 45 3.91 2.56 0.19
C LEU A 45 4.26 1.78 -1.09
N ALA A 46 5.54 1.46 -1.32
CA ALA A 46 5.94 0.68 -2.48
C ALA A 46 5.31 -0.73 -2.44
N ASP A 47 4.92 -1.21 -3.61
CA ASP A 47 4.20 -2.47 -3.85
C ASP A 47 2.81 -2.59 -3.19
N LYS A 48 2.28 -1.48 -2.65
CA LYS A 48 0.91 -1.44 -2.10
C LYS A 48 -0.11 -0.91 -3.09
N ALA A 49 -1.37 -1.28 -2.88
CA ALA A 49 -2.49 -0.66 -3.57
C ALA A 49 -2.71 0.76 -3.03
N VAL A 50 -2.70 1.74 -3.94
CA VAL A 50 -2.86 3.16 -3.64
C VAL A 50 -3.93 3.79 -4.51
N SER A 51 -4.52 4.87 -4.00
CA SER A 51 -5.35 5.80 -4.72
C SER A 51 -4.66 7.17 -4.74
N ILE A 52 -4.53 7.74 -5.92
CA ILE A 52 -3.80 8.99 -6.15
C ILE A 52 -4.76 10.00 -6.75
N VAL A 53 -4.93 11.12 -6.04
CA VAL A 53 -5.73 12.24 -6.53
C VAL A 53 -4.78 13.29 -7.09
N THR A 54 -5.03 13.68 -8.33
CA THR A 54 -4.29 14.74 -9.00
C THR A 54 -4.81 16.12 -8.62
N THR A 55 -3.99 17.16 -8.78
CA THR A 55 -4.40 18.56 -8.62
C THR A 55 -5.52 18.96 -9.57
N THR A 56 -5.70 18.24 -10.67
CA THR A 56 -6.83 18.37 -11.61
C THR A 56 -8.11 17.68 -11.16
N GLY A 57 -8.11 17.01 -10.01
CA GLY A 57 -9.27 16.30 -9.46
C GLY A 57 -9.49 14.88 -9.99
N LYS A 58 -8.64 14.40 -10.92
CA LYS A 58 -8.70 13.01 -11.42
C LYS A 58 -8.09 12.04 -10.43
N THR A 59 -8.68 10.87 -10.30
CA THR A 59 -8.28 9.81 -9.38
C THR A 59 -7.76 8.58 -10.12
N PHE A 60 -6.57 8.11 -9.77
CA PHE A 60 -5.99 6.88 -10.27
C PHE A 60 -5.82 5.86 -9.14
N THR A 61 -6.32 4.65 -9.35
CA THR A 61 -6.18 3.55 -8.39
C THR A 61 -5.33 2.43 -8.98
N GLY A 62 -4.38 1.88 -8.23
CA GLY A 62 -3.53 0.79 -8.72
C GLY A 62 -2.40 0.44 -7.76
N THR A 63 -1.41 -0.32 -8.23
CA THR A 63 -0.29 -0.76 -7.40
C THR A 63 0.91 0.17 -7.57
N LEU A 64 1.44 0.73 -6.50
CA LEU A 64 2.59 1.64 -6.56
C LEU A 64 3.89 0.86 -6.78
N ILE A 65 4.40 0.83 -8.00
CA ILE A 65 5.63 0.07 -8.35
C ILE A 65 6.91 0.91 -8.27
N GLY A 66 6.79 2.22 -8.08
CA GLY A 66 7.95 3.08 -7.98
C GLY A 66 7.60 4.45 -7.44
N ILE A 67 8.46 4.97 -6.58
CA ILE A 67 8.33 6.30 -6.00
C ILE A 67 9.72 6.96 -5.97
N ASN A 68 9.79 8.18 -6.46
CA ASN A 68 10.96 9.03 -6.28
C ASN A 68 10.71 9.92 -5.04
N PRO A 69 11.41 9.70 -3.92
CA PRO A 69 11.16 10.43 -2.67
C PRO A 69 11.56 11.91 -2.74
N ASP A 70 12.43 12.31 -3.67
CA ASP A 70 12.92 13.68 -3.77
C ASP A 70 11.89 14.62 -4.40
N ASN A 71 11.10 14.10 -5.35
CA ASN A 71 10.15 14.89 -6.12
C ASN A 71 8.73 14.29 -6.16
N LEU A 72 8.47 13.24 -5.38
CA LEU A 72 7.21 12.50 -5.32
C LEU A 72 6.68 12.05 -6.68
N SER A 73 7.55 11.79 -7.65
CA SER A 73 7.13 11.20 -8.93
C SER A 73 6.84 9.71 -8.72
N LEU A 74 5.71 9.26 -9.27
CA LEU A 74 5.12 7.96 -8.96
C LEU A 74 4.98 7.13 -10.23
N CYS A 75 5.11 5.82 -10.09
CA CYS A 75 4.74 4.86 -11.12
C CYS A 75 3.72 3.88 -10.55
N ILE A 76 2.57 3.79 -11.21
CA ILE A 76 1.46 2.92 -10.84
C ILE A 76 1.32 1.85 -11.91
N ALA A 77 1.23 0.58 -11.50
CA ALA A 77 0.86 -0.54 -12.35
C ALA A 77 -0.64 -0.82 -12.28
N GLU A 78 -1.20 -1.29 -13.39
CA GLU A 78 -2.62 -1.64 -13.51
C GLU A 78 -3.56 -0.52 -13.05
N ALA A 79 -3.18 0.72 -13.35
CA ALA A 79 -3.87 1.90 -12.90
C ALA A 79 -5.25 2.00 -13.55
N LYS A 80 -6.28 2.24 -12.74
CA LYS A 80 -7.65 2.49 -13.17
C LYS A 80 -8.02 3.93 -12.89
N ASP A 81 -8.53 4.61 -13.90
CA ASP A 81 -9.08 5.95 -13.79
C ASP A 81 -10.55 5.91 -13.34
N GLU A 82 -11.13 7.06 -13.02
CA GLU A 82 -12.53 7.20 -12.59
C GLU A 82 -13.55 6.68 -13.62
N THR A 83 -13.17 6.70 -14.90
CA THR A 83 -13.97 6.18 -16.02
C THR A 83 -13.90 4.66 -16.17
N GLY A 84 -13.10 3.97 -15.33
CA GLY A 84 -12.88 2.53 -15.40
C GLY A 84 -11.85 2.10 -16.44
N GLN A 85 -11.22 3.04 -17.14
CA GLN A 85 -10.17 2.74 -18.11
C GLN A 85 -8.91 2.22 -17.41
N VAL A 86 -8.40 1.08 -17.86
CA VAL A 86 -7.22 0.42 -17.28
C VAL A 86 -5.97 0.73 -18.10
N TYR A 87 -4.94 1.20 -17.41
CA TYR A 87 -3.63 1.48 -17.95
C TYR A 87 -2.62 0.52 -17.35
N HIS A 88 -1.84 -0.16 -18.18
CA HIS A 88 -0.82 -1.09 -17.71
C HIS A 88 0.22 -0.40 -16.82
N ARG A 89 0.65 0.83 -17.20
CA ARG A 89 1.53 1.68 -16.40
C ARG A 89 1.15 3.15 -16.56
N VAL A 90 1.14 3.88 -15.45
CA VAL A 90 0.96 5.33 -15.41
C VAL A 90 2.12 5.95 -14.64
N PHE A 91 2.72 6.98 -15.22
CA PHE A 91 3.76 7.78 -14.57
C PHE A 91 3.18 9.14 -14.24
N LEU A 92 3.18 9.50 -12.96
CA LEU A 92 2.71 10.79 -12.48
C LEU A 92 3.90 11.62 -12.02
N SER A 93 3.96 12.86 -12.48
CA SER A 93 4.89 13.85 -11.95
C SER A 93 4.40 14.31 -10.58
N GLY A 94 5.29 14.42 -9.60
CA GLY A 94 4.89 14.82 -8.24
C GLY A 94 4.26 16.22 -8.16
N ASN A 95 4.54 17.11 -9.12
CA ASN A 95 3.87 18.42 -9.20
C ASN A 95 2.36 18.32 -9.49
N VAL A 96 1.90 17.18 -10.02
CA VAL A 96 0.50 16.93 -10.37
C VAL A 96 -0.20 16.13 -9.27
N VAL A 97 0.54 15.52 -8.34
CA VAL A 97 -0.01 14.71 -7.26
C VAL A 97 -0.48 15.66 -6.14
N ALA A 98 -1.77 15.61 -5.80
CA ALA A 98 -2.30 16.37 -4.68
C ALA A 98 -2.11 15.59 -3.36
N HIS A 99 -2.53 14.32 -3.33
CA HIS A 99 -2.27 13.42 -2.21
C HIS A 99 -2.30 11.96 -2.66
N ILE A 100 -1.65 11.11 -1.87
CA ILE A 100 -1.59 9.66 -2.05
C ILE A 100 -2.27 9.04 -0.84
N SER A 101 -3.22 8.15 -1.06
CA SER A 101 -3.82 7.33 0.00
C SER A 101 -3.53 5.87 -0.27
N SER A 102 -3.21 5.10 0.78
CA SER A 102 -3.17 3.65 0.66
C SER A 102 -4.60 3.13 0.75
N THR A 103 -4.98 2.29 -0.20
CA THR A 103 -6.31 1.66 -0.23
C THR A 103 -6.40 0.48 0.75
N GLU A 104 -5.31 0.18 1.48
CA GLU A 104 -5.37 -0.68 2.66
C GLU A 104 -6.17 0.07 3.73
N LYS A 105 -7.49 -0.15 3.71
CA LYS A 105 -8.37 0.26 4.79
C LYS A 105 -7.76 -0.30 6.09
N PRO A 106 -7.40 0.53 7.07
CA PRO A 106 -6.91 0.02 8.34
C PRO A 106 -7.96 -0.95 8.86
N PHE A 107 -7.55 -2.18 9.13
CA PHE A 107 -8.48 -3.19 9.59
C PHE A 107 -8.94 -2.78 10.98
N ASP A 108 -10.24 -2.54 11.16
CA ASP A 108 -10.79 -2.09 12.44
C ASP A 108 -10.74 -3.24 13.47
N LEU A 109 -9.57 -3.45 14.06
CA LEU A 109 -9.33 -4.44 15.11
C LEU A 109 -10.26 -4.21 16.31
N LYS A 110 -10.61 -2.96 16.60
CA LYS A 110 -11.60 -2.59 17.62
C LYS A 110 -12.98 -3.16 17.34
N ALA A 111 -13.45 -3.00 16.10
CA ALA A 111 -14.77 -3.49 15.70
C ALA A 111 -14.81 -5.02 15.71
N LEU A 112 -13.72 -5.68 15.31
CA LEU A 112 -13.60 -7.13 15.41
C LEU A 112 -13.56 -7.59 16.89
N ALA A 113 -12.79 -6.92 17.75
CA ALA A 113 -12.72 -7.23 19.17
C ALA A 113 -14.09 -7.10 19.84
N ALA A 114 -14.84 -6.04 19.56
CA ALA A 114 -16.20 -5.84 20.09
C ALA A 114 -17.17 -6.97 19.66
N ARG A 115 -17.00 -7.55 18.47
CA ARG A 115 -17.78 -8.73 18.05
C ARG A 115 -17.34 -9.99 18.77
N LEU A 116 -16.05 -10.19 18.94
CA LEU A 116 -15.51 -11.32 19.68
C LEU A 116 -15.97 -11.27 21.13
N GLU A 117 -16.05 -10.10 21.77
CA GLU A 117 -16.54 -9.93 23.14
C GLU A 117 -18.01 -10.36 23.31
N LYS A 118 -18.86 -10.17 22.28
CA LYS A 118 -20.26 -10.65 22.33
C LYS A 118 -20.36 -12.17 22.39
N VAL A 119 -19.40 -12.88 21.80
CA VAL A 119 -19.37 -14.35 21.75
C VAL A 119 -18.55 -14.93 22.91
N PHE A 120 -17.48 -14.23 23.32
CA PHE A 120 -16.55 -14.60 24.37
C PHE A 120 -16.43 -13.45 25.38
N PRO A 121 -17.37 -13.30 26.32
CA PRO A 121 -17.36 -12.21 27.27
C PRO A 121 -16.12 -12.27 28.17
N THR A 122 -15.53 -11.11 28.48
CA THR A 122 -14.38 -10.94 29.41
C THR A 122 -13.09 -11.68 29.08
N MET A 123 -12.99 -12.32 27.91
CA MET A 123 -11.85 -13.15 27.50
C MET A 123 -11.16 -12.65 26.22
N VAL A 124 -11.35 -11.38 25.86
CA VAL A 124 -10.75 -10.75 24.67
C VAL A 124 -9.80 -9.65 25.12
N LYS A 125 -8.55 -9.67 24.62
CA LYS A 125 -7.53 -8.67 24.89
C LYS A 125 -7.05 -8.07 23.58
N LEU A 126 -7.35 -6.80 23.35
CA LEU A 126 -6.91 -6.04 22.18
C LEU A 126 -5.53 -5.43 22.43
N TYR A 127 -4.60 -5.68 21.52
CA TYR A 127 -3.29 -5.03 21.50
C TYR A 127 -3.17 -4.18 20.22
N GLU A 128 -3.66 -2.94 20.29
CA GLU A 128 -3.67 -2.00 19.17
C GLU A 128 -2.26 -1.74 18.64
N ASP A 129 -1.31 -1.51 19.55
CA ASP A 129 0.09 -1.21 19.21
C ASP A 129 0.78 -2.32 18.42
N LYS A 130 0.28 -3.56 18.52
CA LYS A 130 0.87 -4.75 17.89
C LYS A 130 0.00 -5.36 16.80
N GLY A 131 -1.19 -4.82 16.55
CA GLY A 131 -2.08 -5.30 15.49
C GLY A 131 -2.68 -6.69 15.71
N PHE A 132 -2.88 -7.13 16.96
CA PHE A 132 -3.46 -8.45 17.25
C PHE A 132 -4.42 -8.46 18.44
N ILE A 133 -5.26 -9.51 18.48
CA ILE A 133 -6.24 -9.78 19.52
C ILE A 133 -5.93 -11.15 20.12
N TRP A 134 -5.86 -11.23 21.44
CA TRP A 134 -5.84 -12.50 22.16
C TRP A 134 -7.23 -12.87 22.64
N VAL A 135 -7.63 -14.10 22.37
CA VAL A 135 -8.88 -14.69 22.86
C VAL A 135 -8.52 -15.85 23.78
N MET A 136 -9.06 -15.81 25.00
CA MET A 136 -8.87 -16.83 26.05
C MET A 136 -7.39 -17.12 26.38
N ASP A 137 -6.49 -16.17 26.14
CA ASP A 137 -5.03 -16.31 26.30
C ASP A 137 -4.43 -17.55 25.59
N LYS A 138 -5.15 -18.10 24.59
CA LYS A 138 -4.78 -19.32 23.85
C LYS A 138 -4.87 -19.15 22.33
N ILE A 139 -5.70 -18.21 21.87
CA ILE A 139 -5.93 -17.99 20.44
C ILE A 139 -5.46 -16.57 20.09
N LYS A 140 -4.58 -16.47 19.10
CA LYS A 140 -4.05 -15.21 18.59
C LYS A 140 -4.63 -14.92 17.23
N LEU A 141 -5.25 -13.76 17.11
CA LEU A 141 -5.92 -13.32 15.89
C LEU A 141 -5.32 -12.01 15.38
N THR A 142 -5.11 -11.93 14.09
CA THR A 142 -4.55 -10.78 13.38
C THR A 142 -5.48 -10.35 12.25
N GLU A 143 -5.13 -9.28 11.55
CA GLU A 143 -5.83 -8.83 10.33
C GLU A 143 -5.87 -9.89 9.23
N LYS A 144 -4.96 -10.88 9.26
CA LYS A 144 -4.91 -11.99 8.31
C LYS A 144 -5.73 -13.21 8.75
N GLY A 145 -6.30 -13.18 9.96
CA GLY A 145 -7.04 -14.28 10.57
C GLY A 145 -6.35 -14.88 11.80
N VAL A 146 -6.74 -16.11 12.15
CA VAL A 146 -6.19 -16.86 13.30
C VAL A 146 -4.77 -17.32 12.97
N VAL A 147 -3.80 -16.94 13.80
CA VAL A 147 -2.37 -17.28 13.62
C VAL A 147 -1.93 -18.38 14.58
N GLU A 148 -2.46 -18.37 15.80
CA GLU A 148 -2.13 -19.36 16.82
C GLU A 148 -3.43 -19.81 17.51
N GLY A 149 -3.54 -21.10 17.81
CA GLY A 149 -4.71 -21.71 18.45
C GLY A 149 -5.39 -22.75 17.57
N SER A 150 -5.74 -23.89 18.15
CA SER A 150 -6.43 -24.99 17.47
C SER A 150 -7.56 -25.54 18.36
N GLY A 151 -8.49 -26.26 17.72
CA GLY A 151 -9.63 -26.88 18.39
C GLY A 151 -10.95 -26.08 18.25
N PRO A 152 -12.02 -26.53 18.93
CA PRO A 152 -13.38 -26.03 18.69
C PRO A 152 -13.55 -24.54 18.96
N ALA A 153 -12.77 -23.99 19.91
CA ALA A 153 -12.78 -22.58 20.23
C ALA A 153 -12.16 -21.73 19.10
N ALA A 154 -11.07 -22.20 18.49
CA ALA A 154 -10.42 -21.52 17.37
C ALA A 154 -11.33 -21.50 16.12
N GLU A 155 -12.02 -22.60 15.82
CA GLU A 155 -13.00 -22.64 14.73
C GLU A 155 -14.13 -21.62 14.94
N ARG A 156 -14.61 -21.48 16.18
CA ARG A 156 -15.66 -20.51 16.50
C ARG A 156 -15.19 -19.07 16.32
N VAL A 157 -13.95 -18.77 16.72
CA VAL A 157 -13.32 -17.46 16.49
C VAL A 157 -13.14 -17.19 14.99
N GLN A 158 -12.71 -18.19 14.22
CA GLN A 158 -12.55 -18.07 12.77
C GLN A 158 -13.89 -17.77 12.07
N ARG A 159 -14.99 -18.43 12.46
CA ARG A 159 -16.33 -18.13 11.91
C ARG A 159 -16.75 -16.68 12.15
N VAL A 160 -16.49 -16.14 13.34
CA VAL A 160 -16.80 -14.72 13.64
C VAL A 160 -15.97 -13.78 12.78
N TYR A 161 -14.69 -14.11 12.55
CA TYR A 161 -13.81 -13.36 11.66
C TYR A 161 -14.28 -13.38 10.20
N GLU A 162 -14.66 -14.55 9.67
CA GLU A 162 -15.19 -14.68 8.31
C GLU A 162 -16.50 -13.91 8.12
N GLN A 163 -17.39 -13.95 9.11
CA GLN A 163 -18.63 -13.16 9.10
C GLN A 163 -18.34 -11.65 9.14
N PHE A 164 -17.33 -11.21 9.88
CA PHE A 164 -16.92 -9.80 9.88
C PHE A 164 -16.39 -9.36 8.52
N LEU A 165 -15.57 -10.19 7.87
CA LEU A 165 -15.04 -9.90 6.54
C LEU A 165 -16.12 -9.84 5.46
N SER A 166 -17.11 -10.74 5.50
CA SER A 166 -18.19 -10.73 4.51
C SER A 166 -19.04 -9.46 4.61
N GLU A 167 -19.30 -8.98 5.82
CA GLU A 167 -20.02 -7.72 6.04
C GLU A 167 -19.22 -6.48 5.65
N ILE A 168 -17.89 -6.47 5.86
CA ILE A 168 -17.03 -5.36 5.41
C ILE A 168 -16.96 -5.31 3.88
N LYS A 169 -16.90 -6.47 3.20
CA LYS A 169 -16.81 -6.52 1.73
C LYS A 169 -18.14 -6.18 1.05
N ALA A 170 -19.26 -6.43 1.72
CA ALA A 170 -20.60 -6.15 1.19
C ALA A 170 -20.99 -4.66 1.30
N LYS A 171 -20.15 -3.82 1.92
CA LYS A 171 -20.45 -2.43 2.26
C LYS A 171 -19.39 -1.49 1.72
#